data_AF-A0ABC8T3I0-F1
#
_entry.id   AF-A0ABC8T3I0-F1
#
_cell.length_a   1.000
_cell.length_b   1.000
_cell.length_c   1.000
_cell.angle_alpha   90.00
_cell.angle_beta   90.00
_cell.angle_gamma   90.00
#
_symmetry.space_group_name_H-M   'P 1'
#
loop_
_entity.id
_entity.type
_entity.pdbx_description
1 polymer ?
#
loop_
_entity_poly.entity_id
_entity_poly.type
_entity_poly.pdbx_seq_one_letter_code
_entity_poly.pdbx_strand_id
1 'polypeptide(L)'
;MGPEDLIWRMDDLTATLVQQCHQSQVTVQRIIVTTGDNDALLFEVLNVNDEIQKVLSKYEEMNKSSGIPEKLELVIMPIVVKPDESPHLGNVKALIRKPVGSRGGALGGSNDDMMDDLDEMILGKKAGGTSEVVHDTKNQQTSPKDDLISF
;
A
#
# COMPACT_ATOMS: atom_id res chain seq x y z
N MET A 1 -0.78 -2.50 18.73
CA MET A 1 0.45 -1.87 18.22
C MET A 1 1.60 -2.45 19.02
N GLY A 2 2.22 -3.50 18.49
CA GLY A 2 3.38 -4.12 19.12
C GLY A 2 4.65 -3.30 18.86
N PRO A 3 5.74 -3.52 19.62
CA PRO A 3 7.04 -2.92 19.31
C PRO A 3 7.54 -3.33 17.91
N GLU A 4 7.16 -4.52 17.41
CA GLU A 4 7.43 -4.95 16.03
C GLU A 4 6.81 -4.04 14.95
N ASP A 5 5.60 -3.51 15.16
CA ASP A 5 4.93 -2.64 14.18
C ASP A 5 5.67 -1.31 14.00
N LEU A 6 6.31 -0.81 15.07
CA LEU A 6 7.08 0.42 15.06
C LEU A 6 8.41 0.25 14.32
N ILE A 7 9.03 -0.93 14.47
CA ILE A 7 10.28 -1.29 13.78
C ILE A 7 10.02 -1.38 12.27
N TRP A 8 8.99 -2.11 11.83
CA TRP A 8 8.62 -2.17 10.41
C TRP A 8 8.30 -0.81 9.81
N ARG A 9 7.55 0.04 10.52
CA ARG A 9 7.25 1.40 10.05
C ARG A 9 8.51 2.27 9.90
N MET A 10 9.48 2.11 10.81
CA MET A 10 10.75 2.83 10.74
C MET A 10 11.59 2.34 9.55
N ASP A 11 11.58 1.04 9.28
CA ASP A 11 12.27 0.43 8.14
C ASP A 11 11.68 0.88 6.81
N ASP A 12 10.35 0.92 6.68
CA ASP A 12 9.66 1.42 5.47
C ASP A 12 9.97 2.90 5.21
N LEU A 13 9.97 3.72 6.26
CA LEU A 13 10.35 5.13 6.16
C LEU A 13 11.81 5.27 5.73
N THR A 14 12.71 4.47 6.32
CA THR A 14 14.13 4.49 5.99
C THR A 14 14.36 4.05 4.55
N ALA A 15 13.70 3.00 4.09
CA ALA A 15 13.76 2.54 2.69
C ALA A 15 13.29 3.63 1.72
N THR A 16 12.20 4.32 2.06
CA THR A 16 11.68 5.44 1.25
C THR A 16 12.69 6.58 1.17
N LEU A 17 13.31 6.98 2.28
CA LEU A 17 14.32 8.04 2.31
C LEU A 17 15.56 7.67 1.49
N VAL A 18 16.01 6.42 1.57
CA VAL A 18 17.13 5.90 0.75
C VAL A 18 16.78 5.93 -0.73
N GLN A 19 15.57 5.53 -1.09
CA GLN A 19 15.09 5.62 -2.47
C GLN A 19 15.08 7.08 -2.97
N GLN A 20 14.68 8.04 -2.13
CA GLN A 20 14.76 9.46 -2.47
C GLN A 20 16.20 9.94 -2.64
N CYS A 21 17.14 9.48 -1.82
CA CYS A 21 18.56 9.75 -2.01
C CYS A 21 19.06 9.25 -3.37
N HIS A 22 18.67 8.05 -3.80
CA HIS A 22 19.01 7.53 -5.13
C HIS A 22 18.40 8.38 -6.26
N GLN A 23 17.14 8.79 -6.15
CA GLN A 23 16.50 9.68 -7.14
C GLN A 23 17.19 11.04 -7.20
N SER A 24 17.56 11.59 -6.05
CA SER A 24 18.34 12.82 -5.94
C SER A 24 19.70 12.67 -6.62
N GLN A 25 20.40 11.55 -6.42
CA GLN A 25 21.69 11.27 -7.04
C GLN A 25 21.61 11.32 -8.58
N VAL A 26 20.58 10.70 -9.18
CA VAL A 26 20.37 10.75 -10.64
C VAL A 26 20.15 12.19 -11.13
N THR A 27 19.40 12.97 -10.36
CA THR A 27 19.13 14.38 -10.68
C THR A 27 20.40 15.23 -10.57
N VAL A 28 21.17 15.05 -9.50
CA VAL A 28 22.46 15.71 -9.27
C VAL A 28 23.46 15.36 -10.37
N GLN A 29 23.57 14.09 -10.76
CA GLN A 29 24.42 13.67 -11.88
C GLN A 29 24.03 14.33 -13.19
N ARG A 30 22.72 14.45 -13.46
CA ARG A 30 22.25 15.19 -14.64
C ARG A 30 22.69 16.65 -14.57
N ILE A 31 22.51 17.30 -13.42
CA ILE A 31 22.93 18.69 -13.23
C ILE A 31 24.42 18.83 -13.50
N ILE A 32 25.28 17.99 -12.90
CA ILE A 32 26.75 17.99 -13.11
C ILE A 32 27.10 17.99 -14.61
N VAL A 33 26.44 17.14 -15.40
CA VAL A 33 26.70 17.05 -16.85
C VAL A 33 26.19 18.28 -17.60
N THR A 34 25.12 18.92 -17.13
CA THR A 34 24.46 20.06 -17.79
C THR A 34 24.90 21.44 -17.30
N THR A 35 25.62 21.55 -16.18
CA THR A 35 26.03 22.83 -15.55
C THR A 35 26.91 23.70 -16.45
N GLY A 36 27.58 23.13 -17.44
CA GLY A 36 28.36 23.89 -18.43
C GLY A 36 29.59 24.56 -17.81
N ASP A 37 29.67 25.89 -17.92
CA ASP A 37 30.78 26.74 -17.46
C ASP A 37 30.55 27.40 -16.08
N ASN A 38 29.45 27.05 -15.40
CA ASN A 38 29.12 27.61 -14.10
C ASN A 38 29.81 26.83 -12.96
N ASP A 39 31.13 27.01 -12.83
CA ASP A 39 31.97 26.28 -11.87
C ASP A 39 31.50 26.42 -10.41
N ALA A 40 30.98 27.59 -10.04
CA ALA A 40 30.43 27.81 -8.70
C ALA A 40 29.29 26.85 -8.39
N LEU A 41 28.34 26.70 -9.34
CA LEU A 41 27.25 25.74 -9.23
C LEU A 41 27.77 24.30 -9.25
N LEU A 42 28.78 24.00 -10.07
CA LEU A 42 29.37 22.66 -10.13
C LEU A 42 29.95 22.24 -8.77
N PHE A 43 30.66 23.11 -8.06
CA PHE A 43 31.20 22.82 -6.72
C PHE A 43 30.10 22.55 -5.70
N GLU A 44 29.03 23.34 -5.71
CA GLU A 44 27.89 23.12 -4.81
C GLU A 44 27.21 21.77 -5.08
N VAL A 45 26.98 21.46 -6.35
CA VAL A 45 26.33 20.21 -6.77
C VAL A 45 27.22 18.99 -6.47
N LEU A 46 28.54 19.09 -6.63
CA LEU A 46 29.48 18.04 -6.25
C LEU A 46 29.49 17.82 -4.73
N ASN A 47 29.47 18.89 -3.93
CA ASN A 47 29.37 18.78 -2.47
C ASN A 47 28.05 18.08 -2.04
N VAL A 48 26.93 18.38 -2.72
CA VAL A 48 25.67 17.68 -2.48
C VAL A 48 25.77 16.19 -2.86
N ASN A 49 26.45 15.86 -3.97
CA ASN A 49 26.69 14.46 -4.36
C ASN A 49 27.47 13.70 -3.28
N ASP A 50 28.51 14.31 -2.70
CA ASP A 50 29.33 13.70 -1.66
C ASP A 50 28.49 13.39 -0.40
N GLU A 51 27.62 14.30 0.03
CA GLU A 51 26.73 14.06 1.16
C GLU A 51 25.69 12.96 0.85
N ILE A 52 25.15 12.90 -0.38
CA ILE A 52 24.25 11.81 -0.80
C ILE A 52 24.98 10.46 -0.75
N GLN A 53 26.20 10.38 -1.31
CA GLN A 53 26.99 9.15 -1.31
C GLN A 53 27.32 8.70 0.12
N LYS A 54 27.64 9.63 1.01
CA LYS A 54 27.92 9.36 2.42
C LYS A 54 26.71 8.80 3.16
N VAL A 55 25.51 9.36 2.93
CA VAL A 55 24.27 8.84 3.54
C VAL A 55 23.97 7.42 3.04
N LEU A 56 24.11 7.19 1.73
CA LEU A 56 23.89 5.87 1.14
C LEU A 56 24.91 4.83 1.65
N SER A 57 26.20 5.19 1.74
CA SER A 57 27.25 4.33 2.31
C SER A 57 26.94 3.94 3.75
N LYS A 58 26.53 4.92 4.57
CA LYS A 58 26.15 4.66 5.97
C LYS A 58 24.95 3.72 6.07
N TYR A 59 23.95 3.87 5.20
CA TYR A 59 22.80 2.98 5.15
C TYR A 59 23.21 1.54 4.82
N GLU A 60 24.08 1.36 3.82
CA GLU A 60 24.61 0.03 3.51
C GLU A 60 25.39 -0.60 4.67
N GLU A 61 26.22 0.18 5.36
CA GLU A 61 26.96 -0.29 6.54
C GLU A 61 26.01 -0.77 7.65
N MET A 62 24.97 0.01 7.94
CA MET A 62 23.95 -0.36 8.93
C MET A 62 23.20 -1.63 8.53
N ASN A 63 22.80 -1.76 7.25
CA ASN A 63 22.14 -2.97 6.75
C ASN A 63 23.05 -4.20 6.78
N LYS A 64 24.33 -4.07 6.41
CA LYS A 64 25.32 -5.16 6.50
C LYS A 64 25.55 -5.58 7.95
N SER A 65 25.56 -4.63 8.89
CA SER A 65 25.70 -4.90 10.33
C SER A 65 24.44 -5.48 10.99
N SER A 66 23.26 -5.24 10.39
CA SER A 66 21.97 -5.73 10.89
C SER A 66 21.82 -7.24 10.76
N GLY A 67 22.66 -7.91 9.95
CA GLY A 67 22.81 -9.36 9.99
C GLY A 67 21.50 -10.14 9.81
N ILE A 68 20.51 -9.57 9.13
CA ILE A 68 19.35 -10.33 8.69
C ILE A 68 19.90 -11.27 7.61
N PRO A 69 19.85 -12.60 7.81
CA PRO A 69 20.22 -13.51 6.75
C PRO A 69 19.27 -13.22 5.59
N GLU A 70 19.79 -12.70 4.50
CA GLU A 70 19.09 -12.45 3.22
C GLU A 70 18.51 -13.72 2.60
N LYS A 71 18.64 -14.85 3.31
CA LYS A 71 18.05 -16.14 3.00
C LYS A 71 16.75 -16.30 3.79
N LEU A 72 15.68 -15.64 3.34
CA LEU A 72 14.37 -16.29 3.37
C LEU A 72 14.46 -17.49 2.40
N GLU A 73 15.22 -18.51 2.77
CA GLU A 73 15.04 -19.82 2.18
C GLU A 73 13.66 -20.22 2.64
N LEU A 74 12.68 -20.13 1.75
CA LEU A 74 11.39 -20.78 1.92
C LEU A 74 11.69 -22.26 2.15
N VAL A 75 11.86 -22.65 3.42
CA VAL A 75 12.06 -24.04 3.81
C VAL A 75 10.71 -24.71 3.62
N ILE A 76 10.48 -25.21 2.41
CA ILE A 76 9.41 -26.13 2.10
C ILE A 76 9.73 -27.41 2.88
N MET A 77 9.16 -27.53 4.08
CA MET A 77 9.20 -28.76 4.86
C MET A 77 8.51 -29.86 4.03
N PRO A 78 9.22 -30.93 3.60
CA PRO A 78 8.58 -31.98 2.83
C PRO A 78 7.63 -32.72 3.77
N ILE A 79 6.33 -32.61 3.50
CA ILE A 79 5.33 -33.49 4.10
C ILE A 79 5.61 -34.90 3.55
N VAL A 80 6.28 -35.74 4.35
CA VAL A 80 6.32 -37.19 4.11
C VAL A 80 4.91 -37.72 4.33
N VAL A 81 4.17 -37.91 3.24
CA VAL A 81 2.98 -38.77 3.23
C VAL A 81 3.50 -40.20 3.26
N LYS A 82 3.36 -40.88 4.40
CA LYS A 82 3.48 -42.34 4.45
C LYS A 82 2.36 -42.93 3.59
N PRO A 83 2.63 -43.85 2.65
CA PRO A 83 1.56 -44.62 2.04
C PRO A 83 0.99 -45.56 3.12
N ASP A 84 -0.21 -45.24 3.59
CA ASP A 84 -1.07 -46.19 4.28
C ASP A 84 -1.54 -47.21 3.24
N GLU A 85 -0.99 -48.42 3.33
CA GLU A 85 -1.34 -49.54 2.46
C GLU A 85 -2.73 -50.03 2.88
N SER A 86 -3.77 -49.45 2.28
CA SER A 86 -5.15 -49.92 2.45
C SER A 86 -5.44 -51.03 1.43
N PRO A 87 -5.69 -52.28 1.86
CA PRO A 87 -6.04 -53.34 0.93
C PRO A 87 -7.51 -53.19 0.54
N HIS A 88 -7.74 -52.68 -0.67
CA HIS A 88 -9.02 -52.75 -1.34
C HIS A 88 -9.37 -54.20 -1.65
N LEU A 89 -10.24 -54.82 -0.85
CA LEU A 89 -10.86 -56.09 -1.21
C LEU A 89 -12.33 -56.18 -0.78
N GLY A 90 -13.20 -56.03 -1.78
CA GLY A 90 -14.39 -56.87 -1.93
C GLY A 90 -15.61 -56.51 -1.09
N ASN A 91 -16.52 -55.73 -1.67
CA ASN A 91 -17.80 -56.27 -2.17
C ASN A 91 -18.63 -55.18 -2.86
N VAL A 92 -18.90 -55.37 -4.14
CA VAL A 92 -19.97 -54.65 -4.84
C VAL A 92 -21.29 -55.27 -4.40
N LYS A 93 -22.01 -54.59 -3.50
CA LYS A 93 -23.41 -54.89 -3.22
C LYS A 93 -24.27 -53.67 -3.50
N ALA A 94 -24.95 -53.77 -4.63
CA ALA A 94 -26.01 -52.94 -5.17
C ALA A 94 -26.83 -52.11 -4.17
N LEU A 95 -26.92 -50.80 -4.43
CA LEU A 95 -28.17 -50.04 -4.33
C LEU A 95 -28.23 -49.02 -5.47
N ILE A 96 -28.74 -49.45 -6.63
CA ILE A 96 -29.24 -48.56 -7.68
C ILE A 96 -30.61 -48.02 -7.20
N ARG A 97 -30.82 -46.68 -7.29
CA ARG A 97 -32.09 -45.91 -7.48
C ARG A 97 -31.95 -44.53 -6.80
N LYS A 98 -32.20 -43.35 -7.39
CA LYS A 98 -32.90 -42.90 -8.63
C LYS A 98 -32.34 -41.53 -9.05
N PRO A 99 -32.52 -41.09 -10.30
CA PRO A 99 -32.50 -39.66 -10.64
C PRO A 99 -33.85 -39.02 -10.26
N VAL A 100 -33.82 -37.84 -9.65
CA VAL A 100 -34.99 -36.96 -9.50
C VAL A 100 -34.57 -35.59 -10.01
N GLY A 101 -35.29 -35.14 -11.05
CA GLY A 101 -35.01 -33.89 -11.72
C GLY A 101 -35.46 -32.65 -10.96
N SER A 102 -34.96 -31.53 -11.49
CA SER A 102 -35.62 -30.22 -11.60
C SER A 102 -36.26 -29.64 -10.36
N ARG A 103 -35.61 -28.61 -9.81
CA ARG A 103 -36.24 -27.29 -9.61
C ARG A 103 -35.23 -26.19 -9.93
N GLY A 104 -35.40 -25.57 -11.11
CA GLY A 104 -35.01 -24.17 -11.26
C GLY A 104 -35.74 -23.35 -10.19
N GLY A 105 -35.01 -22.44 -9.58
CA GLY A 105 -35.51 -21.49 -8.61
C GLY A 105 -34.66 -20.23 -8.70
N ALA A 106 -35.05 -19.34 -9.61
CA ALA A 106 -34.61 -17.95 -9.56
C ALA A 106 -35.13 -17.34 -8.25
N LEU A 107 -34.19 -16.94 -7.39
CA LEU A 107 -34.38 -16.04 -6.26
C LEU A 107 -33.18 -15.08 -6.37
N GLY A 108 -33.23 -13.89 -6.96
CA GLY A 108 -34.39 -13.05 -7.22
C GLY A 108 -34.77 -12.26 -5.96
N GLY A 109 -33.84 -11.48 -5.42
CA GLY A 109 -34.15 -10.42 -4.46
C GLY A 109 -33.10 -10.22 -3.36
N SER A 110 -32.56 -8.99 -3.32
CA SER A 110 -32.02 -8.33 -2.13
C SER A 110 -30.75 -8.94 -1.54
N ASN A 111 -29.61 -8.60 -2.16
CA ASN A 111 -28.26 -8.68 -1.56
C ASN A 111 -27.45 -7.41 -1.85
N ASP A 112 -28.08 -6.42 -2.49
CA ASP A 112 -27.60 -5.07 -2.76
C ASP A 112 -27.58 -4.23 -1.48
N ASP A 113 -28.56 -4.38 -0.60
CA ASP A 113 -28.61 -3.63 0.68
C ASP A 113 -27.38 -3.93 1.57
N MET A 114 -26.86 -5.16 1.54
CA MET A 114 -25.64 -5.54 2.28
C MET A 114 -24.36 -5.01 1.62
N MET A 115 -24.39 -4.66 0.33
CA MET A 115 -23.25 -4.01 -0.35
C MET A 115 -23.18 -2.52 0.00
N ASP A 116 -24.34 -1.86 0.13
CA ASP A 116 -24.40 -0.43 0.47
C ASP A 116 -23.87 -0.15 1.89
N ASP A 117 -24.18 -1.00 2.88
CA ASP A 117 -23.65 -0.90 4.24
C ASP A 117 -22.11 -1.05 4.28
N LEU A 118 -21.56 -1.92 3.41
CA LEU A 118 -20.12 -2.13 3.30
C LEU A 118 -19.41 -0.90 2.73
N ASP A 119 -20.00 -0.29 1.70
CA ASP A 119 -19.51 0.96 1.13
C ASP A 119 -19.60 2.11 2.13
N GLU A 120 -20.63 2.16 2.98
CA GLU A 120 -20.75 3.16 4.04
C GLU A 120 -19.61 3.06 5.07
N MET A 121 -19.19 1.85 5.44
CA MET A 121 -18.09 1.65 6.40
C MET A 121 -16.72 1.96 5.79
N ILE A 122 -16.54 1.71 4.48
CA ILE A 122 -15.26 1.91 3.79
C ILE A 122 -15.08 3.37 3.34
N LEU A 123 -16.13 4.00 2.82
CA LEU A 123 -16.08 5.35 2.26
C LEU A 123 -16.49 6.43 3.27
N GLY A 124 -17.21 6.05 4.33
CA GLY A 124 -17.80 6.96 5.32
C GLY A 124 -19.03 7.69 4.77
N LYS A 125 -20.13 7.73 5.55
CA LYS A 125 -21.35 8.44 5.11
C LYS A 125 -21.13 9.94 4.88
N LYS A 126 -21.51 10.40 3.68
CA LYS A 126 -21.91 11.79 3.46
C LYS A 126 -23.40 11.90 3.76
N ALA A 127 -23.76 12.58 4.86
CA ALA A 127 -25.14 12.84 5.23
C ALA A 127 -25.89 13.54 4.08
N GLY A 128 -26.87 12.85 3.50
CA GLY A 128 -27.83 13.42 2.57
C GLY A 128 -29.03 13.98 3.34
N GLY A 129 -29.47 15.17 2.96
CA GLY A 129 -30.70 15.76 3.45
C GLY A 129 -31.25 16.77 2.45
N THR A 130 -32.15 16.31 1.59
CA THR A 130 -33.05 17.14 0.80
C THR A 130 -33.94 17.96 1.73
N SER A 131 -34.04 19.27 1.52
CA SER A 131 -35.18 20.07 1.98
C SER A 131 -35.45 21.19 0.99
N GLU A 132 -36.73 21.39 0.78
CA GLU A 132 -37.39 22.16 -0.26
C GLU A 132 -37.03 23.65 -0.28
N VAL A 133 -37.21 24.22 -1.48
CA VAL A 133 -37.26 25.64 -1.82
C VAL A 133 -38.14 26.43 -0.86
N VAL A 134 -37.58 27.45 -0.17
CA VAL A 134 -38.31 28.65 0.30
C VAL A 134 -37.38 29.88 0.23
N HIS A 135 -38.01 30.97 -0.21
CA HIS A 135 -37.52 32.29 -0.60
C HIS A 135 -36.66 33.10 0.39
N ASP A 136 -35.83 33.97 -0.21
CA ASP A 136 -35.46 35.35 0.17
C ASP A 136 -35.37 35.72 1.66
N THR A 137 -34.17 36.12 2.11
CA THR A 137 -34.02 37.35 2.92
C THR A 137 -32.60 37.91 2.92
N LYS A 138 -32.45 39.03 2.22
CA LYS A 138 -31.50 40.12 2.44
C LYS A 138 -31.15 40.36 3.91
N ASN A 139 -29.85 40.38 4.26
CA ASN A 139 -29.21 41.45 5.07
C ASN A 139 -27.69 41.26 5.29
N GLN A 140 -26.94 42.32 4.90
CA GLN A 140 -25.87 43.02 5.63
C GLN A 140 -24.67 42.22 6.18
N GLN A 141 -23.47 42.39 5.61
CA GLN A 141 -22.48 43.44 5.94
C GLN A 141 -21.51 42.99 7.05
N THR A 142 -20.25 42.71 6.68
CA THR A 142 -19.02 43.45 7.07
C THR A 142 -17.77 42.63 6.69
N SER A 143 -16.87 43.24 5.91
CA SER A 143 -15.45 42.88 5.85
C SER A 143 -14.72 43.37 7.11
N PRO A 144 -13.57 42.79 7.46
CA PRO A 144 -12.28 43.43 7.12
C PRO A 144 -11.30 42.41 6.55
N LYS A 145 -10.65 42.67 5.41
CA LYS A 145 -9.41 43.43 5.22
C LYS A 145 -8.25 42.93 6.09
N ASP A 146 -7.24 42.46 5.35
CA ASP A 146 -5.82 42.37 5.69
C ASP A 146 -5.37 41.13 6.45
N ASP A 147 -4.90 40.11 5.71
CA ASP A 147 -3.64 39.44 6.06
C ASP A 147 -2.87 38.99 4.80
N LEU A 148 -1.97 39.90 4.43
CA LEU A 148 -0.67 39.77 3.78
C LEU A 148 -0.13 38.35 3.55
N ILE A 149 0.05 37.97 2.27
CA ILE A 149 1.29 37.42 1.64
C ILE A 149 1.00 37.35 0.13
N SER A 150 1.75 38.13 -0.66
CA SER A 150 1.89 37.89 -2.10
C SER A 150 3.38 37.70 -2.39
N PHE A 151 3.62 36.70 -3.23
CA PHE A 151 4.87 36.01 -3.59
C PHE A 151 6.13 36.87 -3.76
#